data_AF-A0A818FW97-F1
#
_entry.id   AF-A0A818FW97-F1
#
_cell.length_a   1.000
_cell.length_b   1.000
_cell.length_c   1.000
_cell.angle_alpha   90.00
_cell.angle_beta   90.00
_cell.angle_gamma   90.00
#
_symmetry.space_group_name_H-M   'P 1'
#
loop_
_entity.id
_entity.type
_entity.pdbx_description
1 polymer ?
#
loop_
_entity_poly.entity_id
_entity_poly.type
_entity_poly.pdbx_seq_one_letter_code
_entity_poly.pdbx_strand_id
1 'polypeptide(L)'
;MPFSFVERLFPKGKYDKHRMRIFALTISWISIIYNGIEGGVSIGLGADVVARALIVFGIQSLVEVLSAALVVYRFRKELQSNSTINLVLERRATLGIGILFIFLTLGTWAASIVALVTHAEPDSSKPSLIVAAASLVCMLFVWLPKPWIATELNSSVMRGEAACSLACIYLTIVLFIGSLVYKLWHGGWWIDSAIAIVLGFFFCHEGWEMIAWARSKDFNGGCCKTCSSPDIPTSFSNPQIITSATDCEKTEKCDCCTNNTGHIAKDSCI
;
A
#
# COMPACT_ATOMS: atom_id res chain seq x y z
N MET A 1 5.25 9.94 6.85
CA MET A 1 4.39 8.86 6.33
C MET A 1 4.15 7.82 7.43
N PRO A 2 2.94 7.25 7.58
CA PRO A 2 2.60 6.32 8.67
C PRO A 2 3.43 5.01 8.66
N PHE A 3 4.13 4.72 7.56
CA PHE A 3 5.10 3.64 7.44
C PHE A 3 6.18 3.69 8.55
N SER A 4 6.70 4.88 8.89
CA SER A 4 7.75 5.00 9.92
C SER A 4 7.25 4.73 11.35
N PHE A 5 5.96 5.00 11.62
CA PHE A 5 5.34 4.68 12.91
C PHE A 5 5.17 3.17 13.08
N VAL A 6 4.69 2.49 12.04
CA VAL A 6 4.48 1.04 12.04
C VAL A 6 5.81 0.29 12.14
N GLU A 7 6.86 0.75 11.46
CA GLU A 7 8.19 0.14 11.57
C GLU A 7 8.79 0.22 12.99
N ARG A 8 8.35 1.17 13.84
CA ARG A 8 8.76 1.21 15.25
C ARG A 8 8.06 0.17 16.12
N LEU A 9 6.87 -0.28 15.72
CA LEU A 9 6.07 -1.27 16.47
C LEU A 9 6.60 -2.70 16.28
N PHE A 10 7.30 -2.98 15.17
CA PHE A 10 7.80 -4.32 14.85
C PHE A 10 9.35 -4.33 14.76
N PRO A 11 10.05 -5.03 15.68
CA PRO A 11 11.51 -5.06 15.70
C PRO A 11 12.09 -5.71 14.43
N LYS A 12 13.06 -5.03 13.81
CA LYS A 12 13.81 -5.50 12.62
C LYS A 12 14.79 -6.64 12.99
N GLY A 13 15.09 -7.54 12.04
CA GLY A 13 16.27 -8.41 12.10
C GLY A 13 16.20 -9.67 12.98
N LYS A 14 15.01 -10.20 13.29
CA LYS A 14 14.86 -11.43 14.11
C LYS A 14 14.38 -12.67 13.36
N TYR A 15 14.14 -12.61 12.05
CA TYR A 15 13.43 -13.68 11.34
C TYR A 15 14.13 -14.10 10.04
N ASP A 16 14.13 -15.41 9.80
CA ASP A 16 14.59 -16.00 8.55
C ASP A 16 13.71 -15.53 7.36
N LYS A 17 14.35 -15.20 6.23
CA LYS A 17 13.68 -14.77 4.98
C LYS A 17 12.60 -15.75 4.54
N HIS A 18 12.80 -17.05 4.78
CA HIS A 18 11.78 -18.05 4.47
C HIS A 18 10.49 -17.85 5.29
N ARG A 19 10.61 -17.57 6.59
CA ARG A 19 9.47 -17.30 7.48
C ARG A 19 8.76 -16.01 7.10
N MET A 20 9.51 -14.98 6.71
CA MET A 20 8.96 -13.71 6.23
C MET A 20 8.14 -13.87 4.95
N ARG A 21 8.59 -14.69 4.00
CA ARG A 21 7.83 -15.00 2.77
C ARG A 21 6.52 -15.71 3.07
N ILE A 22 6.53 -16.69 3.98
CA ILE A 22 5.30 -17.37 4.43
C ILE A 22 4.37 -16.34 5.06
N PHE A 23 4.88 -15.47 5.92
CA PHE A 23 4.08 -14.43 6.56
C PHE A 23 3.48 -13.45 5.55
N ALA A 24 4.23 -13.04 4.52
CA ALA A 24 3.73 -12.25 3.39
C ALA A 24 2.57 -12.94 2.66
N LEU A 25 2.70 -14.24 2.40
CA LEU A 25 1.63 -15.02 1.78
C LEU A 25 0.40 -15.14 2.68
N THR A 26 0.60 -15.40 3.97
CA THR A 26 -0.50 -15.52 4.94
C THR A 26 -1.28 -14.21 5.03
N ILE A 27 -0.60 -13.06 5.17
CA ILE A 27 -1.29 -11.77 5.25
C ILE A 27 -2.01 -11.43 3.93
N SER A 28 -1.41 -11.75 2.78
CA SER A 28 -2.03 -11.50 1.48
C SER A 28 -3.28 -12.37 1.29
N TRP A 29 -3.25 -13.63 1.70
CA TRP A 29 -4.43 -14.51 1.68
C TRP A 29 -5.54 -14.04 2.61
N ILE A 30 -5.18 -13.61 3.83
CA ILE A 30 -6.13 -12.99 4.75
C ILE A 30 -6.76 -11.76 4.09
N SER A 31 -5.95 -10.91 3.44
CA SER A 31 -6.42 -9.73 2.71
C SER A 31 -7.40 -10.11 1.60
N ILE A 32 -7.12 -11.14 0.80
CA ILE A 32 -8.01 -11.61 -0.27
C ILE A 32 -9.34 -12.11 0.29
N ILE A 33 -9.31 -12.96 1.32
CA ILE A 33 -10.53 -13.55 1.89
C ILE A 33 -11.39 -12.46 2.54
N TYR A 34 -10.76 -11.61 3.35
CA TYR A 34 -11.44 -10.53 4.04
C TYR A 34 -12.07 -9.53 3.07
N ASN A 35 -11.30 -8.97 2.13
CA ASN A 35 -11.83 -8.01 1.16
C ASN A 35 -12.80 -8.67 0.17
N GLY A 36 -12.64 -9.96 -0.14
CA GLY A 36 -13.59 -10.71 -0.94
C GLY A 36 -14.96 -10.86 -0.26
N ILE A 37 -14.97 -11.17 1.05
CA ILE A 37 -16.20 -11.21 1.85
C ILE A 37 -16.80 -9.82 1.97
N GLU A 38 -15.99 -8.79 2.30
CA GLU A 38 -16.46 -7.41 2.42
C GLU A 38 -17.08 -6.91 1.12
N GLY A 39 -16.42 -7.11 -0.01
CA GLY A 39 -16.92 -6.74 -1.33
C GLY A 39 -18.18 -7.51 -1.71
N GLY A 40 -18.22 -8.81 -1.45
CA GLY A 40 -19.39 -9.65 -1.71
C GLY A 40 -20.61 -9.25 -0.88
N VAL A 41 -20.43 -8.99 0.42
CA VAL A 41 -21.48 -8.50 1.32
C VAL A 41 -21.93 -7.10 0.90
N SER A 42 -21.00 -6.22 0.52
CA SER A 42 -21.32 -4.86 0.06
C SER A 42 -22.15 -4.87 -1.23
N ILE A 43 -21.79 -5.70 -2.21
CA ILE A 43 -22.57 -5.84 -3.45
C ILE A 43 -23.93 -6.48 -3.17
N GLY A 44 -23.99 -7.52 -2.31
CA GLY A 44 -25.23 -8.20 -1.95
C GLY A 44 -26.23 -7.28 -1.24
N LEU A 45 -25.78 -6.54 -0.24
CA LEU A 45 -26.63 -5.57 0.48
C LEU A 45 -26.94 -4.33 -0.36
N GLY A 46 -26.03 -3.93 -1.26
CA GLY A 46 -26.23 -2.79 -2.17
C GLY A 46 -27.17 -3.07 -3.33
N ALA A 47 -27.58 -4.33 -3.55
CA ALA A 47 -28.61 -4.69 -4.54
C ALA A 47 -30.03 -4.44 -4.01
N ASP A 48 -30.25 -4.61 -2.70
CA ASP A 48 -31.56 -4.45 -2.07
C ASP A 48 -31.82 -3.00 -1.60
N VAL A 49 -30.75 -2.26 -1.31
CA VAL A 49 -30.80 -0.86 -0.88
C VAL A 49 -30.07 -0.05 -1.93
N VAL A 50 -30.65 1.03 -2.47
CA VAL A 50 -30.05 1.95 -3.45
C VAL A 50 -28.89 2.75 -2.83
N ALA A 51 -27.95 2.07 -2.19
CA ALA A 51 -26.87 2.64 -1.42
C ALA A 51 -25.63 2.70 -2.31
N ARG A 52 -25.49 3.82 -3.02
CA ARG A 52 -24.34 4.13 -3.89
C ARG A 52 -22.99 3.93 -3.18
N ALA A 53 -22.93 4.15 -1.86
CA ALA A 53 -21.75 3.96 -1.04
C ALA A 53 -21.26 2.49 -1.02
N LEU A 54 -22.17 1.51 -0.99
CA LEU A 54 -21.80 0.08 -0.94
C LEU A 54 -21.16 -0.39 -2.24
N ILE A 55 -21.56 0.16 -3.38
CA ILE A 55 -20.94 -0.13 -4.68
C ILE A 55 -19.47 0.35 -4.69
N VAL A 56 -19.21 1.55 -4.14
CA VAL A 56 -17.85 2.10 -4.03
C VAL A 56 -16.97 1.22 -3.14
N PHE A 57 -17.49 0.76 -1.98
CA PHE A 57 -16.80 -0.22 -1.13
C PHE A 57 -16.49 -1.54 -1.86
N GLY A 58 -17.41 -2.02 -2.70
CA GLY A 58 -17.20 -3.20 -3.53
C GLY A 58 -16.06 -3.03 -4.54
N ILE A 59 -16.00 -1.88 -5.24
CA ILE A 59 -14.91 -1.57 -6.19
C ILE A 59 -13.58 -1.47 -5.44
N GLN A 60 -13.56 -0.83 -4.28
CA GLN A 60 -12.34 -0.70 -3.48
C GLN A 60 -11.82 -2.07 -3.00
N SER A 61 -12.73 -2.93 -2.55
CA SER A 61 -12.43 -4.31 -2.18
C SER A 61 -11.86 -5.11 -3.35
N LEU A 62 -12.37 -4.91 -4.57
CA LEU A 62 -11.84 -5.55 -5.76
C LEU A 62 -10.39 -5.14 -6.04
N VAL A 63 -10.06 -3.85 -5.90
CA VAL A 63 -8.69 -3.36 -6.06
C VAL A 63 -7.74 -4.01 -5.05
N GLU A 64 -8.15 -4.15 -3.79
CA GLU A 64 -7.35 -4.85 -2.77
C GLU A 64 -7.19 -6.34 -3.00
N VAL A 65 -8.24 -7.02 -3.49
CA VAL A 65 -8.15 -8.43 -3.85
C VAL A 65 -7.16 -8.62 -5.00
N LEU A 66 -7.20 -7.75 -6.01
CA LEU A 66 -6.29 -7.83 -7.16
C LEU A 66 -4.84 -7.50 -6.78
N SER A 67 -4.60 -6.50 -5.94
CA SER A 67 -3.25 -6.15 -5.47
C SER A 67 -2.64 -7.29 -4.63
N ALA A 68 -3.39 -7.85 -3.69
CA ALA A 68 -2.96 -8.98 -2.88
C ALA A 68 -2.77 -10.27 -3.71
N ALA A 69 -3.59 -10.49 -4.74
CA ALA A 69 -3.42 -11.62 -5.66
C ALA A 69 -2.11 -11.55 -6.45
N LEU A 70 -1.66 -10.35 -6.86
CA LEU A 70 -0.36 -10.15 -7.50
C LEU A 70 0.81 -10.51 -6.57
N VAL A 71 0.70 -10.14 -5.29
CA VAL A 71 1.68 -10.49 -4.25
C VAL A 71 1.71 -12.01 -4.03
N VAL A 72 0.55 -12.64 -3.86
CA VAL A 72 0.45 -14.10 -3.72
C VAL A 72 1.06 -14.80 -4.93
N TYR A 73 0.75 -14.34 -6.15
CA TYR A 73 1.29 -14.93 -7.37
C TYR A 73 2.81 -14.87 -7.42
N ARG A 74 3.41 -13.71 -7.12
CA ARG A 74 4.87 -13.54 -7.08
C ARG A 74 5.52 -14.45 -6.03
N PHE A 75 5.02 -14.45 -4.79
CA PHE A 75 5.68 -15.18 -3.69
C PHE A 75 5.46 -16.69 -3.77
N ARG A 76 4.31 -17.18 -4.29
CA ARG A 76 4.09 -18.61 -4.52
C ARG A 76 5.05 -19.18 -5.56
N LYS A 77 5.29 -18.45 -6.65
CA LYS A 77 6.24 -18.84 -7.69
C LYS A 77 7.68 -18.90 -7.16
N GLU A 78 8.06 -17.97 -6.28
CA GLU A 78 9.38 -17.95 -5.65
C GLU A 78 9.58 -19.13 -4.68
N LEU A 79 8.57 -19.50 -3.89
CA LEU A 79 8.62 -20.68 -3.02
C LEU A 79 8.68 -22.00 -3.81
N GLN A 80 7.94 -22.11 -4.92
CA GLN A 80 7.93 -23.34 -5.73
C GLN A 80 9.25 -23.58 -6.46
N SER A 81 9.94 -22.52 -6.87
CA SER A 81 11.15 -22.64 -7.68
C SER A 81 12.42 -22.90 -6.85
N ASN A 82 12.39 -22.80 -5.51
CA ASN A 82 13.57 -22.84 -4.63
C ASN A 82 14.75 -21.95 -5.13
N SER A 83 14.43 -20.91 -5.92
CA SER A 83 15.41 -20.12 -6.66
C SER A 83 15.45 -18.68 -6.19
N THR A 84 16.42 -17.92 -6.68
CA THR A 84 16.62 -16.50 -6.40
C THR A 84 15.43 -15.65 -6.84
N ILE A 85 15.35 -14.41 -6.33
CA ILE A 85 14.28 -13.44 -6.63
C ILE A 85 14.03 -13.38 -8.15
N ASN A 86 12.80 -13.70 -8.57
CA ASN A 86 12.41 -13.58 -9.96
C ASN A 86 12.05 -12.11 -10.26
N LEU A 87 13.06 -11.34 -10.66
CA LEU A 87 12.91 -9.92 -10.98
C LEU A 87 11.86 -9.64 -12.06
N VAL A 88 11.62 -10.57 -12.98
CA VAL A 88 10.59 -10.41 -14.01
C VAL A 88 9.19 -10.47 -13.39
N LEU A 89 8.95 -11.38 -12.46
CA LEU A 89 7.69 -11.47 -11.73
C LEU A 89 7.48 -10.28 -10.80
N GLU A 90 8.52 -9.88 -10.06
CA GLU A 90 8.48 -8.70 -9.19
C GLU A 90 8.14 -7.44 -9.99
N ARG A 91 8.76 -7.27 -11.16
CA ARG A 91 8.51 -6.14 -12.06
C ARG A 91 7.08 -6.13 -12.57
N ARG A 92 6.58 -7.27 -13.05
CA ARG A 92 5.21 -7.40 -13.57
C ARG A 92 4.16 -7.15 -12.48
N ALA A 93 4.38 -7.69 -11.30
CA ALA A 93 3.46 -7.51 -10.17
C ALA A 93 3.47 -6.05 -9.68
N THR A 94 4.66 -5.43 -9.58
CA THR A 94 4.79 -3.99 -9.24
C THR A 94 4.09 -3.10 -10.27
N LEU A 95 4.28 -3.39 -11.55
CA LEU A 95 3.59 -2.67 -12.64
C LEU A 95 2.07 -2.87 -12.56
N GLY A 96 1.61 -4.09 -12.25
CA GLY A 96 0.20 -4.38 -12.05
C GLY A 96 -0.42 -3.55 -10.93
N ILE A 97 0.26 -3.43 -9.78
CA ILE A 97 -0.21 -2.59 -8.66
C ILE A 97 -0.19 -1.12 -9.04
N GLY A 98 0.83 -0.64 -9.75
CA GLY A 98 0.85 0.74 -10.25
C GLY A 98 -0.33 1.04 -11.18
N ILE A 99 -0.71 0.10 -12.05
CA ILE A 99 -1.92 0.22 -12.89
C ILE A 99 -3.19 0.24 -12.03
N LEU A 100 -3.28 -0.60 -11.00
CA LEU A 100 -4.42 -0.60 -10.06
C LEU A 100 -4.58 0.75 -9.35
N PHE A 101 -3.48 1.42 -8.99
CA PHE A 101 -3.51 2.78 -8.45
C PHE A 101 -4.09 3.81 -9.43
N ILE A 102 -3.78 3.69 -10.72
CA ILE A 102 -4.37 4.54 -11.75
C ILE A 102 -5.87 4.26 -11.89
N PHE A 103 -6.29 2.99 -11.86
CA PHE A 103 -7.72 2.64 -11.84
C PHE A 103 -8.43 3.19 -10.60
N LEU A 104 -7.81 3.07 -9.41
CA LEU A 104 -8.33 3.63 -8.17
C LEU A 104 -8.49 5.15 -8.29
N THR A 105 -7.46 5.85 -8.78
CA THR A 105 -7.49 7.30 -9.03
C THR A 105 -8.66 7.70 -9.92
N LEU A 106 -8.78 7.07 -11.09
CA LEU A 106 -9.84 7.40 -12.05
C LEU A 106 -11.23 7.10 -11.49
N GLY A 107 -11.37 5.96 -10.80
CA GLY A 107 -12.63 5.59 -10.13
C GLY A 107 -13.02 6.59 -9.05
N THR A 108 -12.06 6.99 -8.20
CA THR A 108 -12.27 8.00 -7.16
C THR A 108 -12.67 9.35 -7.76
N TRP A 109 -11.93 9.86 -8.74
CA TRP A 109 -12.26 11.13 -9.39
C TRP A 109 -13.62 11.10 -10.08
N ALA A 110 -13.92 10.04 -10.84
CA ALA A 110 -15.21 9.90 -11.48
C ALA A 110 -16.35 9.89 -10.46
N ALA A 111 -16.21 9.11 -9.38
CA ALA A 111 -17.21 9.04 -8.32
C ALA A 111 -17.40 10.40 -7.62
N SER A 112 -16.33 11.08 -7.26
CA SER A 112 -16.38 12.40 -6.60
C SER A 112 -16.94 13.50 -7.50
N ILE A 113 -16.57 13.52 -8.79
CA ILE A 113 -17.11 14.49 -9.76
C ILE A 113 -18.62 14.25 -9.95
N VAL A 114 -19.04 13.00 -10.14
CA VAL A 114 -20.46 12.66 -10.27
C VAL A 114 -21.22 13.07 -9.01
N ALA A 115 -20.68 12.79 -7.82
CA ALA A 115 -21.30 13.20 -6.56
C ALA A 115 -21.47 14.72 -6.45
N LEU A 116 -20.44 15.50 -6.83
CA LEU A 116 -20.49 16.96 -6.83
C LEU A 116 -21.50 17.53 -7.84
N VAL A 117 -21.53 17.00 -9.07
CA VAL A 117 -22.44 17.47 -10.13
C VAL A 117 -23.89 17.13 -9.80
N THR A 118 -24.14 15.93 -9.28
CA THR A 118 -25.49 15.46 -8.96
C THR A 118 -25.98 15.91 -7.58
N HIS A 119 -25.16 16.66 -6.82
CA HIS A 119 -25.43 17.01 -5.42
C HIS A 119 -25.78 15.77 -4.59
N ALA A 120 -25.05 14.68 -4.82
CA ALA A 120 -25.30 13.43 -4.12
C ALA A 120 -24.88 13.56 -2.66
N GLU A 121 -25.85 13.35 -1.77
CA GLU A 121 -25.61 13.35 -0.34
C GLU A 121 -24.86 12.06 0.08
N PRO A 122 -23.86 12.17 0.99
CA PRO A 122 -23.20 11.00 1.58
C PRO A 122 -24.21 10.09 2.28
N ASP A 123 -24.04 8.78 2.13
CA ASP A 123 -24.87 7.82 2.87
C ASP A 123 -24.50 7.90 4.36
N SER A 124 -25.37 8.54 5.14
CA SER A 124 -25.25 8.69 6.59
C SER A 124 -26.19 7.76 7.37
N SER A 125 -26.69 6.70 6.73
CA SER A 125 -27.55 5.74 7.40
C SER A 125 -26.79 5.03 8.54
N LYS A 126 -27.49 4.70 9.63
CA LYS A 126 -26.88 3.97 10.76
C LYS A 126 -26.17 2.66 10.33
N PRO A 127 -26.76 1.80 9.46
CA PRO A 127 -26.09 0.57 9.05
C PRO A 127 -24.83 0.82 8.22
N SER A 128 -24.83 1.79 7.29
CA SER A 128 -23.64 2.10 6.48
C SER A 128 -22.47 2.59 7.34
N LEU A 129 -22.77 3.41 8.35
CA LEU A 129 -21.77 3.93 9.29
C LEU A 129 -21.14 2.81 10.15
N ILE A 130 -21.96 1.86 10.61
CA ILE A 130 -21.46 0.70 11.39
C ILE A 130 -20.57 -0.18 10.53
N VAL A 131 -20.98 -0.46 9.29
CA VAL A 131 -20.21 -1.26 8.33
C VAL A 131 -18.89 -0.57 8.00
N ALA A 132 -18.91 0.74 7.71
CA ALA A 132 -17.70 1.51 7.42
C ALA A 132 -16.73 1.56 8.60
N ALA A 133 -17.23 1.72 9.84
CA ALA A 133 -16.40 1.69 11.04
C ALA A 133 -15.78 0.31 11.27
N ALA A 134 -16.55 -0.77 11.13
CA ALA A 134 -16.06 -2.14 11.27
C ALA A 134 -15.02 -2.47 10.19
N SER A 135 -15.29 -2.09 8.94
CA SER A 135 -14.35 -2.25 7.82
C SER A 135 -13.04 -1.52 8.09
N LEU A 136 -13.11 -0.26 8.51
CA LEU A 136 -11.92 0.54 8.82
C LEU A 136 -11.04 -0.12 9.88
N VAL A 137 -11.63 -0.63 10.97
CA VAL A 137 -10.88 -1.33 12.02
C VAL A 137 -10.20 -2.58 11.48
N CYS A 138 -10.94 -3.43 10.76
CA CYS A 138 -10.40 -4.64 10.16
C CYS A 138 -9.28 -4.37 9.16
N MET A 139 -9.47 -3.38 8.27
CA MET A 139 -8.45 -2.96 7.29
C MET A 139 -7.17 -2.50 7.99
N LEU A 140 -7.27 -1.70 9.06
CA LEU A 140 -6.12 -1.27 9.84
C LEU A 140 -5.34 -2.46 10.41
N PHE A 141 -6.03 -3.44 11.00
CA PHE A 141 -5.37 -4.65 11.53
C PHE A 141 -4.65 -5.47 10.45
N VAL A 142 -5.27 -5.64 9.29
CA VAL A 142 -4.66 -6.36 8.15
C VAL A 142 -3.51 -5.57 7.54
N TRP A 143 -3.59 -4.24 7.55
CA TRP A 143 -2.56 -3.37 6.98
C TRP A 143 -1.30 -3.27 7.86
N LEU A 144 -1.43 -3.20 9.19
CA LEU A 144 -0.32 -3.01 10.14
C LEU A 144 0.94 -3.85 9.86
N PRO A 145 0.88 -5.17 9.58
CA PRO A 145 2.09 -5.95 9.31
C PRO A 145 2.69 -5.70 7.91
N LYS A 146 1.91 -5.24 6.92
CA LYS A 146 2.36 -5.17 5.51
C LYS A 146 3.56 -4.23 5.28
N PRO A 147 3.58 -2.98 5.80
CA PRO A 147 4.75 -2.10 5.71
C PRO A 147 6.04 -2.74 6.20
N TRP A 148 5.98 -3.41 7.34
CA TRP A 148 7.13 -4.05 7.95
C TRP A 148 7.64 -5.23 7.10
N ILE A 149 6.74 -6.07 6.60
CA ILE A 149 7.10 -7.19 5.72
C ILE A 149 7.74 -6.68 4.42
N ALA A 150 7.20 -5.61 3.85
CA ALA A 150 7.72 -5.02 2.62
C ALA A 150 9.18 -4.55 2.77
N THR A 151 9.50 -3.93 3.91
CA THR A 151 10.86 -3.48 4.24
C THR A 151 11.79 -4.67 4.50
N GLU A 152 11.36 -5.66 5.29
CA GLU A 152 12.19 -6.84 5.61
C GLU A 152 12.47 -7.73 4.38
N LEU A 153 11.51 -7.85 3.47
CA LEU A 153 11.68 -8.59 2.21
C LEU A 153 12.34 -7.76 1.10
N ASN A 154 12.57 -6.46 1.32
CA ASN A 154 12.99 -5.47 0.32
C ASN A 154 12.28 -5.70 -1.03
N SER A 155 10.95 -5.60 -1.03
CA SER A 155 10.11 -5.99 -2.16
C SER A 155 9.21 -4.84 -2.61
N SER A 156 9.38 -4.41 -3.86
CA SER A 156 8.55 -3.36 -4.46
C SER A 156 7.08 -3.77 -4.57
N VAL A 157 6.80 -5.04 -4.86
CA VAL A 157 5.41 -5.51 -4.96
C VAL A 157 4.71 -5.45 -3.60
N MET A 158 5.38 -5.91 -2.54
CA MET A 158 4.81 -5.92 -1.18
C MET A 158 4.62 -4.49 -0.66
N ARG A 159 5.55 -3.59 -0.96
CA ARG A 159 5.43 -2.16 -0.62
C ARG A 159 4.26 -1.52 -1.37
N GLY A 160 4.08 -1.87 -2.64
CA GLY A 160 2.94 -1.46 -3.46
C GLY A 160 1.61 -1.89 -2.86
N GLU A 161 1.49 -3.15 -2.43
CA GLU A 161 0.27 -3.65 -1.79
C GLU A 161 -0.01 -2.91 -0.47
N ALA A 162 1.03 -2.67 0.35
CA ALA A 162 0.89 -1.91 1.58
C ALA A 162 0.43 -0.45 1.31
N ALA A 163 0.93 0.18 0.24
CA ALA A 163 0.51 1.51 -0.16
C ALA A 163 -0.94 1.52 -0.68
N CYS A 164 -1.33 0.51 -1.46
CA CYS A 164 -2.69 0.36 -1.98
C CYS A 164 -3.70 0.24 -0.83
N SER A 165 -3.42 -0.65 0.13
CA SER A 165 -4.26 -0.83 1.32
C SER A 165 -4.35 0.46 2.14
N LEU A 166 -3.26 1.23 2.23
CA LEU A 166 -3.28 2.54 2.91
C LEU A 166 -4.15 3.57 2.17
N ALA A 167 -4.10 3.60 0.83
CA ALA A 167 -4.95 4.47 0.02
C ALA A 167 -6.43 4.16 0.25
N CYS A 168 -6.80 2.88 0.28
CA CYS A 168 -8.14 2.43 0.60
C CYS A 168 -8.57 2.86 2.01
N ILE A 169 -7.69 2.71 3.01
CA ILE A 169 -7.94 3.19 4.38
C ILE A 169 -8.22 4.70 4.40
N TYR A 170 -7.43 5.51 3.69
CA TYR A 170 -7.67 6.96 3.62
C TYR A 170 -9.01 7.29 2.98
N LEU A 171 -9.38 6.62 1.89
CA LEU A 171 -10.70 6.79 1.27
C LEU A 171 -11.83 6.42 2.22
N THR A 172 -11.72 5.29 2.92
CA THR A 172 -12.71 4.85 3.91
C THR A 172 -12.83 5.85 5.06
N ILE A 173 -11.72 6.41 5.56
CA ILE A 173 -11.73 7.44 6.60
C ILE A 173 -12.45 8.70 6.10
N VAL A 174 -12.15 9.16 4.89
CA VAL A 174 -12.75 10.35 4.31
C VAL A 174 -14.26 10.18 4.13
N LEU A 175 -14.69 9.03 3.61
CA LEU A 175 -16.11 8.72 3.47
C LEU A 175 -16.81 8.63 4.83
N PHE A 176 -16.20 7.95 5.81
CA PHE A 176 -16.77 7.81 7.15
C PHE A 176 -16.91 9.16 7.88
N ILE A 177 -15.84 9.96 7.89
CA ILE A 177 -15.85 11.30 8.49
C ILE A 177 -16.82 12.21 7.72
N GLY A 178 -16.82 12.13 6.39
CA GLY A 178 -17.75 12.86 5.52
C GLY A 178 -19.21 12.60 5.88
N SER A 179 -19.61 11.33 5.99
CA SER A 179 -20.96 10.95 6.43
C SER A 179 -21.27 11.44 7.84
N LEU A 180 -20.28 11.46 8.75
CA LEU A 180 -20.47 11.96 10.11
C LEU A 180 -20.64 13.48 10.16
N VAL A 181 -19.84 14.22 9.38
CA VAL A 181 -19.94 15.66 9.22
C VAL A 181 -21.27 16.03 8.59
N TYR A 182 -21.69 15.34 7.52
CA TYR A 182 -22.98 15.58 6.86
C TYR A 182 -24.15 15.40 7.83
N LYS A 183 -24.09 14.37 8.68
CA LYS A 183 -25.10 14.10 9.70
C LYS A 183 -25.22 15.22 10.76
N LEU A 184 -24.12 15.88 11.11
CA LEU A 184 -24.10 17.01 12.06
C LEU A 184 -24.40 18.34 11.37
N TRP A 185 -23.93 18.51 10.14
CA TRP A 185 -24.03 19.71 9.34
C TRP A 185 -24.29 19.35 7.87
N HIS A 186 -25.56 19.45 7.47
CA HIS A 186 -26.03 19.11 6.12
C HIS A 186 -25.40 19.98 5.02
N GLY A 187 -24.81 21.13 5.35
CA GLY A 187 -24.04 21.96 4.40
C GLY A 187 -22.72 21.32 3.95
N GLY A 188 -22.23 20.30 4.65
CA GLY A 188 -20.96 19.61 4.39
C GLY A 188 -21.01 18.48 3.36
N TRP A 189 -22.06 18.38 2.55
CA TRP A 189 -22.28 17.27 1.59
C TRP A 189 -21.17 17.10 0.54
N TRP A 190 -20.36 18.14 0.28
CA TRP A 190 -19.30 18.16 -0.73
C TRP A 190 -17.92 17.80 -0.18
N ILE A 191 -17.76 17.76 1.14
CA ILE A 191 -16.45 17.69 1.81
C ILE A 191 -15.73 16.38 1.48
N ASP A 192 -16.45 15.26 1.52
CA ASP A 192 -15.90 13.93 1.21
C ASP A 192 -15.39 13.85 -0.22
N SER A 193 -16.18 14.35 -1.17
CA SER A 193 -15.88 14.36 -2.60
C SER A 193 -14.70 15.28 -2.91
N ALA A 194 -14.62 16.46 -2.27
CA ALA A 194 -13.48 17.36 -2.44
C ALA A 194 -12.18 16.75 -1.90
N ILE A 195 -12.20 16.14 -0.71
CA ILE A 195 -11.02 15.50 -0.13
C ILE A 195 -10.62 14.27 -0.96
N ALA A 196 -11.58 13.47 -1.44
CA ALA A 196 -11.33 12.32 -2.29
C ALA A 196 -10.66 12.72 -3.63
N ILE A 197 -11.01 13.87 -4.21
CA ILE A 197 -10.31 14.42 -5.38
C ILE A 197 -8.84 14.73 -5.04
N VAL A 198 -8.59 15.39 -3.91
CA VAL A 198 -7.23 15.71 -3.44
C VAL A 198 -6.42 14.43 -3.24
N LEU A 199 -6.99 13.41 -2.59
CA LEU A 199 -6.36 12.10 -2.42
C LEU A 199 -6.08 11.40 -3.75
N GLY A 200 -6.97 11.55 -4.73
CA GLY A 200 -6.75 10.99 -6.07
C GLY A 200 -5.46 11.51 -6.72
N PHE A 201 -5.05 12.77 -6.50
CA PHE A 201 -3.75 13.26 -6.99
C PHE A 201 -2.58 12.53 -6.33
N PHE A 202 -2.68 12.23 -5.04
CA PHE A 202 -1.68 11.44 -4.32
C PHE A 202 -1.60 10.01 -4.86
N PHE A 203 -2.75 9.36 -5.07
CA PHE A 203 -2.80 8.01 -5.66
C PHE A 203 -2.25 7.96 -7.08
N CYS A 204 -2.52 8.99 -7.88
CA CYS A 204 -1.98 9.14 -9.23
C CYS A 204 -0.45 9.23 -9.20
N HIS A 205 0.08 10.05 -8.30
CA HIS A 205 1.52 10.21 -8.12
C HIS A 205 2.19 8.88 -7.74
N GLU A 206 1.66 8.19 -6.73
CA GLU A 206 2.18 6.89 -6.29
C GLU A 206 2.09 5.83 -7.40
N GLY A 207 0.94 5.73 -8.08
CA GLY A 207 0.76 4.82 -9.20
C GLY A 207 1.73 5.08 -10.35
N TRP A 208 1.96 6.36 -10.68
CA TRP A 208 2.91 6.76 -11.72
C TRP A 208 4.35 6.44 -11.33
N GLU A 209 4.76 6.72 -10.08
CA GLU A 209 6.08 6.40 -9.58
C GLU A 209 6.35 4.89 -9.63
N MET A 210 5.37 4.07 -9.25
CA MET A 210 5.47 2.61 -9.34
C MET A 210 5.60 2.11 -10.78
N ILE A 211 4.83 2.67 -11.72
CA ILE A 211 4.92 2.32 -13.14
C ILE A 211 6.28 2.75 -13.71
N ALA A 212 6.73 3.96 -13.39
CA ALA A 212 8.03 4.47 -13.81
C ALA A 212 9.16 3.60 -13.26
N TRP A 213 9.08 3.19 -11.99
CA TRP A 213 10.03 2.29 -11.36
C TRP A 213 10.09 0.93 -12.06
N ALA A 214 8.93 0.30 -12.26
CA ALA A 214 8.84 -0.99 -12.94
C ALA A 214 9.31 -0.94 -14.40
N ARG A 215 9.25 0.22 -15.07
CA ARG A 215 9.74 0.42 -16.43
C ARG A 215 11.22 0.82 -16.52
N SER A 216 11.83 1.18 -15.40
CA SER A 216 13.23 1.60 -15.38
C SER A 216 14.18 0.43 -15.70
N LYS A 217 15.32 0.76 -16.34
CA LYS A 217 16.37 -0.24 -16.62
C LYS A 217 17.05 -0.73 -15.33
N ASP A 218 17.07 0.12 -14.31
CA ASP A 218 17.75 -0.11 -13.03
C ASP A 218 16.85 -0.80 -12.00
N PHE A 219 15.72 -1.39 -12.42
CA PHE A 219 14.81 -2.07 -11.51
C PHE A 219 15.46 -3.32 -10.92
N ASN A 220 15.70 -3.28 -9.61
CA ASN A 220 16.33 -4.35 -8.81
C ASN A 220 15.32 -5.14 -7.95
N GLY A 221 14.01 -4.88 -8.08
CA GLY A 221 12.95 -5.53 -7.29
C GLY A 221 12.79 -5.01 -5.87
N GLY A 222 13.70 -4.13 -5.42
CA GLY A 222 13.66 -3.48 -4.12
C GLY A 222 12.81 -2.22 -4.11
N CYS A 223 12.79 -1.55 -2.95
CA CYS A 223 12.16 -0.23 -2.84
C CYS A 223 12.76 0.75 -3.87
N CYS A 224 11.92 1.68 -4.35
CA CYS A 224 12.19 2.64 -5.43
C CYS A 224 13.58 3.30 -5.35
N LYS A 225 14.07 3.88 -6.45
CA LYS A 225 15.41 4.51 -6.58
C LYS A 225 15.82 5.43 -5.43
N THR A 226 14.85 6.09 -4.80
CA THR A 226 15.02 6.95 -3.61
C THR A 226 15.46 6.20 -2.36
N CYS A 227 15.30 4.87 -2.28
CA CYS A 227 15.72 4.03 -1.15
C CYS A 227 16.76 2.98 -1.56
N SER A 228 17.12 2.87 -2.83
CA SER A 228 18.17 1.98 -3.29
C SER A 228 19.52 2.57 -2.86
N SER A 229 20.25 1.87 -1.99
CA SER A 229 21.68 2.13 -1.82
C SER A 229 22.33 2.06 -3.20
N PRO A 230 23.17 3.03 -3.61
CA PRO A 230 23.86 2.94 -4.89
C PRO A 230 24.59 1.60 -4.95
N ASP A 231 24.32 0.85 -6.02
CA ASP A 231 24.99 -0.42 -6.27
C ASP A 231 26.50 -0.21 -6.16
N ILE A 232 27.15 -0.87 -5.20
CA ILE A 232 28.60 -0.96 -5.18
C ILE A 232 28.99 -1.72 -6.45
N PRO A 233 29.73 -1.12 -7.40
CA PRO A 233 30.11 -1.80 -8.62
C PRO A 233 30.91 -3.06 -8.29
N THR A 234 30.44 -4.21 -8.77
CA THR A 234 31.11 -5.51 -8.66
C THR A 234 32.33 -5.64 -9.57
N SER A 235 33.11 -4.57 -9.74
CA SER A 235 34.27 -4.53 -10.62
C SER A 235 35.50 -3.90 -9.98
N PHE A 236 35.86 -4.29 -8.75
CA PHE A 236 37.25 -4.11 -8.28
C PHE A 236 37.69 -5.32 -7.47
N SER A 237 38.41 -6.21 -8.15
CA SER A 237 39.30 -7.19 -7.54
C SER A 237 40.47 -6.47 -6.86
N ASN A 238 40.33 -6.04 -5.61
CA ASN A 238 41.47 -5.89 -4.69
C ASN A 238 41.00 -5.75 -3.21
N PRO A 239 41.46 -6.58 -2.27
CA PRO A 239 41.02 -6.52 -0.88
C PRO A 239 41.91 -5.59 -0.06
N GLN A 240 41.86 -4.27 -0.29
CA GLN A 240 42.44 -3.28 0.62
C GLN A 240 41.70 -1.93 0.45
N ILE A 241 41.13 -1.45 1.56
CA ILE A 241 40.76 -0.04 1.83
C ILE A 241 39.41 0.43 1.25
N ILE A 242 38.33 0.19 2.00
CA ILE A 242 37.25 1.18 2.15
C ILE A 242 37.12 1.44 3.66
N THR A 243 37.97 2.33 4.15
CA THR A 243 37.88 2.92 5.49
C THR A 243 37.42 4.36 5.33
N SER A 244 36.13 4.62 5.42
CA SER A 244 35.59 5.87 5.99
C SER A 244 34.07 5.90 5.90
N ALA A 245 33.45 6.16 7.04
CA ALA A 245 32.01 6.25 7.28
C ALA A 245 31.39 7.59 6.80
N THR A 246 32.05 8.34 5.91
CA THR A 246 31.74 9.75 5.63
C THR A 246 30.76 9.98 4.47
N ASP A 247 30.41 8.97 3.68
CA ASP A 247 29.48 9.15 2.54
C ASP A 247 27.99 8.98 2.89
N CYS A 248 27.64 8.49 4.08
CA CYS A 248 26.25 8.39 4.52
C CYS A 248 25.67 9.70 5.09
N GLU A 249 26.50 10.71 5.35
CA GLU A 249 26.09 11.91 6.09
C GLU A 249 25.27 12.91 5.26
N LYS A 250 25.11 12.69 3.93
CA LYS A 250 24.46 13.68 3.03
C LYS A 250 23.09 13.31 2.48
N THR A 251 22.51 12.19 2.88
CA THR A 251 21.17 11.79 2.43
C THR A 251 20.25 11.57 3.62
N GLU A 252 19.69 12.68 4.10
CA GLU A 252 18.69 12.82 5.18
C GLU A 252 17.34 12.12 4.88
N LYS A 253 17.27 11.16 3.95
CA LYS A 253 16.00 10.62 3.43
C LYS A 253 15.92 9.10 3.26
N CYS A 254 16.97 8.34 3.58
CA CYS A 254 17.05 6.92 3.22
C CYS A 254 17.35 6.02 4.43
N ASP A 255 16.30 5.50 5.07
CA ASP A 255 16.32 4.63 6.27
C ASP A 255 16.76 3.16 6.02
N CYS A 256 17.50 2.87 4.94
CA CYS A 256 17.79 1.50 4.48
C CYS A 256 19.27 1.08 4.49
N CYS A 257 20.14 1.75 5.25
CA CYS A 257 21.54 1.32 5.39
C CYS A 257 21.73 0.39 6.60
N THR A 258 21.89 -0.92 6.36
CA THR A 258 22.40 -1.86 7.37
C THR A 258 23.92 -1.94 7.27
N ASN A 259 24.63 -1.54 8.33
CA ASN A 259 26.07 -1.76 8.43
C ASN A 259 26.40 -3.24 8.69
N ASN A 260 27.56 -3.69 8.20
CA ASN A 260 28.03 -5.08 8.15
C ASN A 260 28.35 -5.70 9.53
N THR A 261 27.87 -5.11 10.63
CA THR A 261 28.14 -5.54 12.00
C THR A 261 26.87 -5.67 12.87
N GLY A 262 25.67 -5.49 12.31
CA GLY A 262 24.43 -5.74 13.06
C GLY A 262 24.17 -4.79 14.23
N HIS A 263 24.82 -3.62 14.27
CA HIS A 263 24.53 -2.56 15.24
C HIS A 263 23.97 -1.32 14.53
N ILE A 264 22.75 -0.93 14.93
CA ILE A 264 22.08 0.31 14.51
C ILE A 264 22.69 1.45 15.33
N ALA A 265 23.43 2.35 14.69
CA ALA A 265 23.81 3.61 15.29
C ALA A 265 22.54 4.46 15.43
N LYS A 266 22.05 4.56 16.67
CA LYS A 266 21.23 5.68 17.11
C LYS A 266 22.07 6.93 16.82
N ASP A 267 21.53 7.87 16.05
CA ASP A 267 21.44 9.27 16.44
C ASP A 267 21.03 10.11 15.22
N SER A 268 20.01 10.95 15.44
CA SER A 268 19.52 12.01 14.56
C SER A 268 18.45 11.62 13.52
N CYS A 269 17.19 11.61 13.99
CA CYS A 269 15.98 11.61 13.18
C CYS A 269 15.26 12.97 13.31
N ILE A 270 14.95 13.64 12.20
CA ILE A 270 13.86 14.62 12.07
C ILE A 270 12.89 14.10 11.02
#